data_AF-A0A9N9NJD6-F1
#
_entry.id   AF-A0A9N9NJD6-F1
#
_cell.length_a   1.000
_cell.length_b   1.000
_cell.length_c   1.000
_cell.angle_alpha   90.00
_cell.angle_beta   90.00
_cell.angle_gamma   90.00
#
_symmetry.space_group_name_H-M   'P 1'
#
loop_
_entity.id
_entity.type
_entity.pdbx_description
1 polymer ?
#
loop_
_entity_poly.entity_id
_entity_poly.type
_entity_poly.pdbx_seq_one_letter_code
_entity_poly.pdbx_strand_id
1 'polypeptide(L)' 'KMATIPIPQQLGFDEEETKAFNELTRRERRRFDALPDNNSKIAFIQAMVEKEKSWREKS' A
#
# COMPACT_ATOMS: atom_id res chain seq x y z
N LYS A 1 -15.14 21.65 8.95
CA LYS A 1 -14.77 20.75 7.81
C LYS A 1 -14.22 19.48 8.43
N MET A 2 -14.85 18.32 8.20
CA MET A 2 -14.26 17.05 8.62
C MET A 2 -13.02 16.81 7.73
N ALA A 3 -11.86 16.62 8.34
CA ALA A 3 -10.65 16.26 7.60
C ALA A 3 -10.81 14.82 7.10
N THR A 4 -10.82 14.62 5.79
CA THR A 4 -10.75 13.28 5.21
C THR A 4 -9.38 12.71 5.55
N ILE A 5 -9.35 11.70 6.41
CA ILE A 5 -8.11 11.00 6.75
C ILE A 5 -7.65 10.27 5.47
N PRO A 6 -6.43 10.52 4.96
CA PRO A 6 -5.84 9.77 3.86
C PRO A 6 -5.84 8.27 4.13
N ILE A 7 -6.10 7.46 3.09
CA ILE A 7 -6.13 6.00 3.19
C ILE A 7 -4.92 5.41 3.94
N PRO A 8 -3.66 5.85 3.72
CA PRO A 8 -2.51 5.35 4.48
C PRO A 8 -2.66 5.54 5.99
N GLN A 9 -3.16 6.71 6.41
CA GLN A 9 -3.38 7.03 7.82
C GLN A 9 -4.59 6.29 8.40
N GLN A 10 -5.61 5.99 7.59
CA GLN A 10 -6.74 5.16 8.01
C GLN A 10 -6.34 3.69 8.22
N LEU A 11 -5.38 3.21 7.44
CA LEU A 11 -4.91 1.83 7.49
C LEU A 11 -3.69 1.63 8.41
N GLY A 12 -3.13 2.73 8.95
CA GLY A 12 -1.99 2.67 9.86
C GLY A 12 -0.66 2.34 9.19
N PHE A 13 -0.48 2.72 7.92
CA PHE A 13 0.75 2.45 7.17
C PHE A 13 1.95 3.18 7.76
N ASP A 14 3.09 2.50 7.81
CA ASP A 14 4.38 3.11 8.07
C ASP A 14 4.91 3.90 6.86
N GLU A 15 6.14 4.43 6.95
CA GLU A 15 6.74 5.21 5.86
C GLU A 15 7.00 4.38 4.59
N GLU A 16 7.44 3.12 4.73
CA GLU A 16 7.71 2.23 3.59
C GLU A 16 6.41 1.80 2.92
N GLU A 17 5.41 1.42 3.70
CA GLU A 17 4.07 1.05 3.23
C GLU A 17 3.38 2.25 2.57
N THR A 18 3.51 3.46 3.13
CA THR A 18 3.00 4.69 2.52
C THR A 18 3.69 4.99 1.20
N LYS A 19 5.01 4.79 1.11
CA LYS A 19 5.76 4.94 -0.14
C LYS A 19 5.29 3.94 -1.19
N ALA A 20 5.20 2.66 -0.83
CA ALA A 20 4.72 1.60 -1.74
C ALA A 20 3.29 1.86 -2.22
N PHE A 21 2.42 2.37 -1.35
CA PHE A 21 1.05 2.77 -1.71
C PHE A 21 1.01 3.93 -2.71
N ASN A 22 1.91 4.91 -2.58
CA ASN A 22 2.03 6.05 -3.49
C ASN A 22 2.66 5.66 -4.83
N GLU A 23 3.51 4.64 -4.84
CA GLU A 23 4.18 4.12 -6.05
C GLU A 23 3.36 3.07 -6.81
N LEU A 24 2.17 2.68 -6.30
CA LEU A 24 1.28 1.76 -7.00
C LEU A 24 0.96 2.25 -8.41
N THR A 25 1.09 1.36 -9.39
CA THR A 25 0.59 1.61 -10.73
C THR A 25 -0.93 1.72 -10.74
N ARG A 26 -1.51 2.32 -11.79
CA ARG A 26 -2.98 2.38 -11.96
C ARG A 26 -3.66 1.01 -11.85
N ARG A 27 -2.99 -0.06 -12.31
CA ARG A 27 -3.53 -1.43 -12.25
C ARG A 27 -3.52 -1.96 -10.83
N GLU A 28 -2.43 -1.77 -10.10
CA GLU A 28 -2.32 -2.21 -8.70
C GLU A 28 -3.25 -1.40 -7.81
N ARG A 29 -3.43 -0.11 -8.09
CA ARG A 29 -4.38 0.72 -7.38
C ARG A 29 -5.83 0.21 -7.50
N ARG A 30 -6.25 -0.17 -8.71
CA ARG A 30 -7.57 -0.81 -8.91
C ARG A 30 -7.70 -2.13 -8.15
N ARG A 31 -6.62 -2.92 -8.08
CA ARG A 31 -6.63 -4.18 -7.30
C ARG A 31 -6.77 -3.89 -5.81
N PHE A 32 -6.00 -2.94 -5.30
CA PHE A 32 -6.07 -2.48 -3.93
C PHE A 32 -7.48 -1.97 -3.57
N ASP A 33 -8.08 -1.14 -4.42
CA ASP A 33 -9.42 -0.59 -4.20
C ASP A 33 -10.52 -1.67 -4.24
N ALA A 34 -10.30 -2.76 -4.97
CA ALA A 34 -11.23 -3.89 -5.06
C ALA A 34 -11.16 -4.84 -3.86
N LEU A 35 -10.19 -4.66 -2.93
CA LEU A 35 -10.09 -5.50 -1.74
C LEU A 35 -11.21 -5.16 -0.74
N PRO A 36 -11.91 -6.18 -0.21
CA PRO A 36 -13.15 -5.99 0.53
C PRO A 36 -12.93 -5.49 1.97
N ASP A 37 -11.76 -5.74 2.54
CA ASP A 37 -11.46 -5.44 3.93
C ASP A 37 -10.07 -4.79 4.10
N ASN A 38 -9.88 -4.14 5.25
CA ASN A 38 -8.66 -3.41 5.55
C ASN A 38 -7.44 -4.33 5.72
N ASN A 39 -7.62 -5.56 6.22
CA ASN A 39 -6.50 -6.49 6.41
C ASN A 39 -5.95 -6.95 5.07
N SER A 40 -6.83 -7.25 4.10
CA SER A 40 -6.44 -7.53 2.73
C SER A 40 -5.68 -6.37 2.10
N LYS A 41 -6.11 -5.13 2.34
CA LYS A 41 -5.42 -3.91 1.85
C LYS A 41 -4.03 -3.75 2.45
N ILE A 42 -3.89 -3.97 3.76
CA ILE A 42 -2.60 -3.94 4.46
C ILE A 42 -1.68 -5.02 3.90
N ALA A 43 -2.14 -6.27 3.82
CA ALA A 43 -1.35 -7.40 3.30
C ALA A 43 -0.89 -7.18 1.85
N PHE A 44 -1.73 -6.55 1.02
CA PHE A 44 -1.36 -6.20 -0.35
C PHE A 44 -0.17 -5.22 -0.39
N ILE A 45 -0.17 -4.19 0.45
CA ILE A 45 0.92 -3.22 0.50
C ILE A 45 2.19 -3.83 1.07
N GLN A 46 2.08 -4.66 2.11
CA GLN A 46 3.22 -5.40 2.67
C GLN A 46 3.89 -6.29 1.63
N ALA A 47 3.10 -7.01 0.82
CA ALA A 47 3.64 -7.80 -0.28
C ALA A 47 4.36 -6.95 -1.35
N MET A 48 3.92 -5.72 -1.58
CA MET A 48 4.59 -4.79 -2.50
C MET A 48 5.92 -4.29 -1.93
N VAL A 49 5.96 -3.97 -0.63
CA VAL A 49 7.19 -3.58 0.08
C VAL A 49 8.21 -4.72 0.05
N GLU A 50 7.80 -5.94 0.40
CA GLU A 50 8.68 -7.13 0.37
C GLU A 50 9.22 -7.39 -1.03
N LYS A 51 8.36 -7.24 -2.05
CA LYS A 51 8.78 -7.35 -3.45
C LYS A 51 9.86 -6.32 -3.77
N GLU A 52 9.66 -5.03 -3.46
CA GLU A 52 10.69 -4.00 -3.70
C GLU A 52 12.01 -4.31 -2.98
N LYS A 53 11.95 -4.76 -1.72
CA LYS A 53 13.14 -5.18 -0.96
C LYS A 53 13.89 -6.32 -1.67
N SER A 54 13.16 -7.34 -2.11
CA SER A 54 13.75 -8.48 -2.84
C SER A 54 14.40 -8.10 -4.18
N TRP A 55 13.89 -7.06 -4.86
CA TRP A 55 14.49 -6.55 -6.10
C TRP A 55 15.77 -5.75 -5.83
N ARG A 56 15.80 -4.98 -4.72
CA ARG A 56 16.99 -4.24 -4.30
C ARG A 56 18.12 -5.15 -3.85
N GLU A 57 17.83 -6.23 -3.14
CA GLU A 57 18.87 -7.17 -2.68
C GLU A 57 19.49 -8.00 -3.81
N LYS A 58 18.81 -8.11 -4.96
CA LYS A 58 19.29 -8.84 -6.14
C LYS A 58 20.00 -7.99 -7.19
N SER A 59 19.98 -6.66 -7.07
CA SER A 59 20.69 -5.73 -7.96
C SER A 59 22.04 -5.34 -7.40
#